data_AF-A0AAJ3DHU4-F1
#
_entry.id   AF-A0AAJ3DHU4-F1
#
_cell.length_a   1.000
_cell.length_b   1.000
_cell.length_c   1.000
_cell.angle_alpha   90.00
_cell.angle_beta   90.00
_cell.angle_gamma   90.00
#
_symmetry.space_group_name_H-M   'P 1'
#
loop_
_entity.id
_entity.type
_entity.pdbx_description
1 polymer ?
#
loop_
_entity_poly.entity_id
_entity_poly.type
_entity_poly.pdbx_seq_one_letter_code
_entity_poly.pdbx_strand_id
1 'polypeptide(L)'
;MSVLDELPVVVIGAGPVGLAAAAHLRERGLPFLVLESGDTAGAAVRQWGHVRVFSPWRYNVDPAARRLLDDAGWVAPAEDVLPTGAELVADYLQPLAELPQLKPHLRYGARVEAISRLGLDRLRTAGREQTPFLIRLADGDELLARAVIDASGTWGTPNVLGASGLPARGETDAAAFLEHALPDVLGADRDRFAGRRTLVVGAGHSAANTLLSLAELAAAEPGTEVTWAIRSASPARTYGGGDADALPARGALGSRLREHVDAGRIRLLTGFSVHALTPTDGRVAVVVRHADGTDESITVDRIVAATGFRPDHSIAAELRLDLDPIMGATRALAPLIDPNEHSCGTVPPHGADELAHPEVGYYAVGMKSYGRAPTFLMATGYEQVRSVVAALAGDWDAARDVQLDLPETGVCNSNPADSTGSDSCCGPAPAAETAGKGLATGISGGLLSAPLNLISLDAAPAGGQTGGCCGS
;
A
#
# COMPACT_ATOMS: atom_id res chain seq x y z
N MET A 1 -11.03 -34.47 -12.89
CA MET A 1 -11.21 -33.12 -12.32
C MET A 1 -11.37 -33.28 -10.83
N SER A 2 -10.54 -32.59 -10.06
CA SER A 2 -10.75 -32.42 -8.63
C SER A 2 -11.92 -31.45 -8.39
N VAL A 3 -12.52 -31.46 -7.21
CA VAL A 3 -13.55 -30.46 -6.82
C VAL A 3 -13.00 -29.02 -6.93
N LEU A 4 -11.68 -28.83 -6.79
CA LEU A 4 -11.03 -27.53 -6.99
C LEU A 4 -11.00 -27.09 -8.45
N ASP A 5 -11.05 -27.99 -9.42
CA ASP A 5 -10.97 -27.63 -10.85
C ASP A 5 -12.28 -26.99 -11.35
N GLU A 6 -13.38 -27.20 -10.63
CA GLU A 6 -14.71 -26.65 -10.95
C GLU A 6 -14.97 -25.30 -10.25
N LEU A 7 -14.14 -24.93 -9.27
CA LEU A 7 -14.31 -23.70 -8.50
C LEU A 7 -13.58 -22.51 -9.12
N PRO A 8 -14.11 -21.28 -8.98
CA PRO A 8 -13.47 -20.10 -9.56
C PRO A 8 -12.20 -19.70 -8.80
N VAL A 9 -11.35 -18.94 -9.48
CA VAL A 9 -10.39 -18.04 -8.83
C VAL A 9 -11.15 -16.80 -8.38
N VAL A 10 -11.05 -16.43 -7.10
CA VAL A 10 -11.66 -15.19 -6.60
C VAL A 10 -10.62 -14.08 -6.57
N VAL A 11 -10.93 -12.95 -7.21
CA VAL A 11 -10.12 -11.73 -7.17
C VAL A 11 -10.81 -10.73 -6.23
N ILE A 12 -10.07 -10.23 -5.23
CA ILE A 12 -10.59 -9.26 -4.27
C ILE A 12 -10.12 -7.87 -4.69
N GLY A 13 -11.06 -7.00 -5.08
CA GLY A 13 -10.84 -5.64 -5.57
C GLY A 13 -10.96 -5.52 -7.09
N ALA A 14 -11.74 -4.55 -7.57
CA ALA A 14 -11.90 -4.17 -8.97
C ALA A 14 -11.14 -2.86 -9.29
N GLY A 15 -9.96 -2.68 -8.69
CA GLY A 15 -8.99 -1.65 -9.07
C GLY A 15 -8.16 -2.07 -10.30
N PRO A 16 -7.14 -1.27 -10.68
CA PRO A 16 -6.30 -1.54 -11.85
C PRO A 16 -5.73 -2.96 -11.88
N VAL A 17 -5.12 -3.39 -10.78
CA VAL A 17 -4.46 -4.71 -10.67
C VAL A 17 -5.48 -5.85 -10.67
N GLY A 18 -6.62 -5.67 -9.99
CA GLY A 18 -7.65 -6.71 -9.93
C GLY A 18 -8.37 -6.92 -11.27
N LEU A 19 -8.64 -5.85 -12.02
CA LEU A 19 -9.22 -5.95 -13.35
C LEU A 19 -8.22 -6.52 -14.38
N ALA A 20 -6.93 -6.19 -14.25
CA ALA A 20 -5.89 -6.84 -15.03
C ALA A 20 -5.84 -8.36 -14.74
N ALA A 21 -5.90 -8.77 -13.47
CA ALA A 21 -5.99 -10.19 -13.11
C ALA A 21 -7.19 -10.88 -13.78
N ALA A 22 -8.37 -10.23 -13.78
CA ALA A 22 -9.56 -10.75 -14.45
C ALA A 22 -9.38 -10.88 -15.97
N ALA A 23 -8.69 -9.93 -16.61
CA ALA A 23 -8.35 -10.00 -18.04
C ALA A 23 -7.44 -11.20 -18.35
N HIS A 24 -6.36 -11.38 -17.59
CA HIS A 24 -5.46 -12.55 -17.72
C HIS A 24 -6.21 -13.86 -17.47
N LEU A 25 -7.08 -13.92 -16.46
CA LEU A 25 -7.90 -15.11 -16.17
C LEU A 25 -8.84 -15.45 -17.34
N ARG A 26 -9.45 -14.44 -17.98
CA ARG A 26 -10.26 -14.64 -19.20
C ARG A 26 -9.46 -15.18 -20.36
N GLU A 27 -8.30 -14.59 -20.65
CA GLU A 27 -7.47 -15.03 -21.79
C GLU A 27 -7.01 -16.49 -21.62
N ARG A 28 -6.77 -16.92 -20.37
CA ARG A 28 -6.40 -18.30 -20.04
C ARG A 28 -7.60 -19.25 -19.84
N GLY A 29 -8.84 -18.76 -19.98
CA GLY A 29 -10.05 -19.57 -19.84
C GLY A 29 -10.29 -20.11 -18.42
N LEU A 30 -9.73 -19.47 -17.40
CA LEU A 30 -9.94 -19.86 -15.99
C LEU A 30 -11.25 -19.26 -15.48
N PRO A 31 -12.15 -20.03 -14.83
CA PRO A 31 -13.33 -19.48 -14.19
C PRO A 31 -12.94 -18.53 -13.06
N PHE A 32 -13.59 -17.36 -12.96
CA PHE A 32 -13.32 -16.41 -11.89
C PHE A 32 -14.55 -15.60 -11.46
N LEU A 33 -14.38 -14.95 -10.32
CA LEU A 33 -15.28 -13.96 -9.76
C LEU A 33 -14.46 -12.82 -9.14
N VAL A 34 -14.79 -11.57 -9.49
CA VAL A 34 -14.20 -10.37 -8.90
C VAL A 34 -15.18 -9.80 -7.88
N LEU A 35 -14.70 -9.60 -6.65
CA LEU A 35 -15.47 -9.02 -5.55
C LEU A 35 -14.97 -7.62 -5.25
N GLU A 36 -15.81 -6.61 -5.41
CA GLU A 36 -15.49 -5.22 -5.10
C GLU A 36 -16.40 -4.69 -4.00
N SER A 37 -15.79 -4.08 -2.99
CA SER A 37 -16.48 -3.47 -1.86
C SER A 37 -17.25 -2.20 -2.22
N GLY A 38 -16.76 -1.44 -3.20
CA GLY A 38 -17.41 -0.28 -3.77
C GLY A 38 -18.53 -0.64 -4.75
N ASP A 39 -19.28 0.36 -5.18
CA ASP A 39 -20.41 0.25 -6.10
C ASP A 39 -20.01 0.25 -7.58
N THR A 40 -18.72 0.41 -7.89
CA THR A 40 -18.18 0.58 -9.24
C THR A 40 -16.74 0.11 -9.34
N ALA A 41 -16.30 -0.18 -10.58
CA ALA A 41 -14.88 -0.37 -10.89
C ALA A 41 -14.05 0.86 -10.50
N GLY A 42 -12.84 0.62 -10.00
CA GLY A 42 -11.91 1.67 -9.60
C GLY A 42 -12.41 2.56 -8.46
N ALA A 43 -13.27 2.06 -7.56
CA ALA A 43 -13.87 2.85 -6.48
C ALA A 43 -12.85 3.66 -5.66
N ALA A 44 -11.70 3.06 -5.29
CA ALA A 44 -10.62 3.78 -4.61
C ALA A 44 -9.98 4.87 -5.50
N VAL A 45 -9.78 4.58 -6.80
CA VAL A 45 -9.22 5.54 -7.78
C VAL A 45 -10.11 6.77 -7.93
N ARG A 46 -11.43 6.58 -7.93
CA ARG A 46 -12.41 7.67 -8.01
C ARG A 46 -12.29 8.66 -6.85
N GLN A 47 -11.89 8.22 -5.66
CA GLN A 47 -11.75 9.10 -4.48
C GLN A 47 -10.61 10.12 -4.65
N TRP A 48 -9.59 9.78 -5.44
CA TRP A 48 -8.51 10.70 -5.82
C TRP A 48 -8.57 11.02 -7.31
N GLY A 49 -9.76 11.02 -7.91
CA GLY A 49 -9.94 11.19 -9.36
C GLY A 49 -9.33 12.47 -9.94
N HIS A 50 -9.25 13.54 -9.16
CA HIS A 50 -8.64 14.82 -9.54
C HIS A 50 -7.10 14.77 -9.64
N VAL A 51 -6.47 13.74 -9.08
CA VAL A 51 -5.00 13.63 -9.02
C VAL A 51 -4.46 13.07 -10.33
N ARG A 52 -3.47 13.77 -10.91
CA ARG A 52 -2.70 13.29 -12.06
C ARG A 52 -1.62 12.31 -11.61
N VAL A 53 -1.55 11.14 -12.24
CA VAL A 53 -0.49 10.16 -11.97
C VAL A 53 0.81 10.57 -12.67
N PHE A 54 1.93 10.03 -12.19
CA PHE A 54 3.26 10.35 -12.71
C PHE A 54 3.69 9.48 -13.90
N SER A 55 2.94 8.44 -14.20
CA SER A 55 3.21 7.51 -15.29
C SER A 55 2.30 7.80 -16.49
N PRO A 56 2.83 7.81 -17.72
CA PRO A 56 2.02 7.95 -18.94
C PRO A 56 1.16 6.70 -19.21
N TRP A 57 0.14 6.86 -20.05
CA TRP A 57 -0.84 5.80 -20.38
C TRP A 57 -0.21 4.45 -20.74
N ARG A 58 0.91 4.45 -21.46
CA ARG A 58 1.64 3.21 -21.82
C ARG A 58 2.03 2.30 -20.63
N TYR A 59 2.21 2.86 -19.44
CA TYR A 59 2.51 2.07 -18.22
C TYR A 59 1.28 1.86 -17.33
N ASN A 60 0.13 2.44 -17.69
CA ASN A 60 -1.09 2.41 -16.89
C ASN A 60 -2.16 1.48 -17.46
N VAL A 61 -1.94 0.90 -18.64
CA VAL A 61 -2.83 -0.09 -19.27
C VAL A 61 -2.13 -1.45 -19.29
N ASP A 62 -2.79 -2.48 -18.76
CA ASP A 62 -2.28 -3.85 -18.81
C ASP A 62 -2.38 -4.42 -20.25
N PRO A 63 -1.38 -5.17 -20.74
CA PRO A 63 -1.42 -5.73 -22.10
C PRO A 63 -2.58 -6.70 -22.40
N ALA A 64 -3.02 -7.51 -21.43
CA ALA A 64 -4.17 -8.41 -21.63
C ALA A 64 -5.47 -7.63 -21.63
N ALA A 65 -5.63 -6.69 -20.70
CA ALA A 65 -6.76 -5.76 -20.71
C ALA A 65 -6.84 -4.97 -22.02
N ARG A 66 -5.70 -4.50 -22.54
CA ARG A 66 -5.59 -3.78 -23.80
C ARG A 66 -6.14 -4.61 -24.97
N ARG A 67 -5.73 -5.88 -25.10
CA ARG A 67 -6.21 -6.77 -26.16
C ARG A 67 -7.73 -6.96 -26.12
N LEU A 68 -8.28 -7.21 -24.93
CA LEU A 68 -9.74 -7.35 -24.76
C LEU A 68 -10.51 -6.07 -25.13
N LEU A 69 -9.93 -4.91 -24.81
CA LEU A 69 -10.50 -3.60 -25.15
C LEU A 69 -10.42 -3.31 -26.65
N ASP A 70 -9.26 -3.57 -27.28
CA ASP A 70 -9.08 -3.38 -28.72
C ASP A 70 -10.04 -4.26 -29.53
N ASP A 71 -10.25 -5.52 -29.12
CA ASP A 71 -11.23 -6.43 -29.73
C ASP A 71 -12.67 -5.91 -29.62
N ALA A 72 -12.96 -5.10 -28.61
CA ALA A 72 -14.25 -4.44 -28.41
C ALA A 72 -14.35 -3.06 -29.10
N GLY A 73 -13.34 -2.66 -29.89
CA GLY A 73 -13.30 -1.38 -30.60
C GLY A 73 -13.01 -0.19 -29.69
N TRP A 74 -12.36 -0.40 -28.55
CA TRP A 74 -11.92 0.68 -27.66
C TRP A 74 -10.89 1.58 -28.35
N VAL A 75 -10.99 2.89 -28.10
CA VAL A 75 -10.03 3.88 -28.61
C VAL A 75 -9.06 4.20 -27.50
N ALA A 76 -7.82 3.75 -27.67
CA ALA A 76 -6.78 4.00 -26.69
C ALA A 76 -6.43 5.51 -26.60
N PRO A 77 -6.26 6.05 -25.38
CA PRO A 77 -5.66 7.35 -25.17
C PRO A 77 -4.23 7.44 -25.74
N ALA A 78 -3.75 8.67 -25.95
CA ALA A 78 -2.39 8.91 -26.39
C ALA A 78 -1.37 8.42 -25.34
N GLU A 79 -0.44 7.57 -25.77
CA GLU A 79 0.44 6.79 -24.88
C GLU A 79 1.31 7.62 -23.94
N ASP A 80 1.67 8.85 -24.33
CA ASP A 80 2.60 9.73 -23.62
C ASP A 80 1.92 10.69 -22.64
N VAL A 81 0.58 10.71 -22.64
CA VAL A 81 -0.19 11.58 -21.76
C VAL A 81 -0.26 10.97 -20.36
N LEU A 82 -0.07 11.80 -19.34
CA LEU A 82 -0.24 11.45 -17.93
C LEU A 82 -1.73 11.58 -17.55
N PRO A 83 -2.47 10.50 -17.27
CA PRO A 83 -3.87 10.61 -16.89
C PRO A 83 -4.08 11.08 -15.45
N THR A 84 -5.27 11.61 -15.20
CA THR A 84 -5.86 11.75 -13.87
C THR A 84 -6.49 10.44 -13.41
N GLY A 85 -6.74 10.28 -12.11
CA GLY A 85 -7.50 9.15 -11.59
C GLY A 85 -8.89 9.03 -12.24
N ALA A 86 -9.53 10.16 -12.54
CA ALA A 86 -10.83 10.20 -13.22
C ALA A 86 -10.72 9.68 -14.67
N GLU A 87 -9.69 10.09 -15.41
CA GLU A 87 -9.40 9.59 -16.77
C GLU A 87 -9.05 8.10 -16.75
N LEU A 88 -8.23 7.63 -15.79
CA LEU A 88 -7.95 6.19 -15.61
C LEU A 88 -9.23 5.37 -15.48
N VAL A 89 -10.19 5.87 -14.71
CA VAL A 89 -11.46 5.18 -14.50
C VAL A 89 -12.35 5.28 -15.74
N ALA A 90 -12.58 6.48 -16.25
CA ALA A 90 -13.51 6.73 -17.34
C ALA A 90 -13.06 6.10 -18.66
N ASP A 91 -11.76 6.21 -18.96
CA ASP A 91 -11.23 5.84 -20.27
C ASP A 91 -10.67 4.41 -20.29
N TYR A 92 -10.40 3.78 -19.14
CA TYR A 92 -9.80 2.43 -19.09
C TYR A 92 -10.52 1.44 -18.17
N LEU A 93 -10.58 1.70 -16.85
CA LEU A 93 -11.06 0.70 -15.89
C LEU A 93 -12.56 0.40 -16.03
N GLN A 94 -13.38 1.43 -16.20
CA GLN A 94 -14.82 1.25 -16.39
C GLN A 94 -15.14 0.58 -17.73
N PRO A 95 -14.60 1.00 -18.88
CA PRO A 95 -14.78 0.28 -20.15
C PRO A 95 -14.40 -1.19 -20.07
N LEU A 96 -13.27 -1.51 -19.42
CA LEU A 96 -12.80 -2.88 -19.22
C LEU A 96 -13.80 -3.69 -18.39
N ALA A 97 -14.24 -3.14 -17.26
CA ALA A 97 -15.20 -3.79 -16.37
C ALA A 97 -16.57 -4.04 -17.03
N GLU A 98 -16.97 -3.18 -17.98
CA GLU A 98 -18.25 -3.28 -18.70
C GLU A 98 -18.21 -4.25 -19.90
N LEU A 99 -17.04 -4.77 -20.27
CA LEU A 99 -16.93 -5.76 -21.34
C LEU A 99 -17.83 -6.98 -21.04
N PRO A 100 -18.60 -7.50 -22.03
CA PRO A 100 -19.48 -8.66 -21.82
C PRO A 100 -18.77 -9.90 -21.28
N GLN A 101 -17.46 -10.02 -21.51
CA GLN A 101 -16.60 -11.10 -21.04
C GLN A 101 -16.22 -10.94 -19.55
N LEU A 102 -16.24 -9.73 -18.99
CA LEU A 102 -15.88 -9.47 -17.59
C LEU A 102 -17.10 -9.19 -16.74
N LYS A 103 -17.99 -8.30 -17.18
CA LYS A 103 -19.14 -7.78 -16.42
C LYS A 103 -19.95 -8.83 -15.64
N PRO A 104 -20.30 -10.01 -16.20
CA PRO A 104 -21.06 -11.02 -15.46
C PRO A 104 -20.32 -11.61 -14.25
N HIS A 105 -19.00 -11.44 -14.20
CA HIS A 105 -18.12 -11.96 -13.16
C HIS A 105 -17.70 -10.88 -12.15
N LEU A 106 -18.25 -9.66 -12.21
CA LEU A 106 -17.98 -8.60 -11.24
C LEU A 106 -19.18 -8.47 -10.29
N ARG A 107 -18.94 -8.61 -8.99
CA ARG A 107 -19.91 -8.32 -7.92
C ARG A 107 -19.47 -7.09 -7.15
N TYR A 108 -20.17 -5.98 -7.36
CA TYR A 108 -20.02 -4.74 -6.60
C TYR A 108 -20.77 -4.80 -5.26
N GLY A 109 -20.42 -3.93 -4.32
CA GLY A 109 -20.97 -3.92 -2.96
C GLY A 109 -20.65 -5.18 -2.14
N ALA A 110 -19.71 -5.99 -2.60
CA ALA A 110 -19.32 -7.27 -2.00
C ALA A 110 -18.02 -7.12 -1.20
N ARG A 111 -18.14 -6.66 0.04
CA ARG A 111 -17.01 -6.59 0.97
C ARG A 111 -16.67 -7.98 1.50
N VAL A 112 -15.44 -8.43 1.29
CA VAL A 112 -14.89 -9.63 1.93
C VAL A 112 -14.50 -9.30 3.37
N GLU A 113 -14.90 -10.16 4.32
CA GLU A 113 -14.58 -10.03 5.74
C GLU A 113 -13.58 -11.08 6.23
N ALA A 114 -13.63 -12.29 5.68
CA ALA A 114 -12.75 -13.37 6.11
C ALA A 114 -12.50 -14.39 5.01
N ILE A 115 -11.30 -14.98 5.05
CA ILE A 115 -10.85 -16.04 4.15
C ILE A 115 -10.25 -17.15 5.01
N SER A 116 -10.68 -18.38 4.77
CA SER A 116 -10.15 -19.58 5.41
C SER A 116 -10.13 -20.76 4.43
N ARG A 117 -9.78 -21.95 4.91
CA ARG A 117 -9.97 -23.22 4.20
C ARG A 117 -11.25 -23.88 4.71
N LEU A 118 -12.08 -24.40 3.81
CA LEU A 118 -13.37 -24.98 4.17
C LEU A 118 -13.21 -26.09 5.24
N GLY A 119 -13.75 -25.85 6.44
CA GLY A 119 -13.70 -26.81 7.55
C GLY A 119 -12.31 -27.01 8.18
N LEU A 120 -11.32 -26.19 7.84
CA LEU A 120 -9.97 -26.25 8.36
C LEU A 120 -9.53 -24.88 8.92
N ASP A 121 -9.33 -24.80 10.23
CA ASP A 121 -8.60 -23.69 10.84
C ASP A 121 -7.13 -23.65 10.39
N ARG A 122 -6.42 -22.56 10.71
CA ARG A 122 -5.00 -22.38 10.37
C ARG A 122 -4.08 -23.52 10.82
N LEU A 123 -4.36 -24.22 11.92
CA LEU A 123 -3.46 -25.20 12.52
C LEU A 123 -3.48 -26.55 11.80
N ARG A 124 -4.60 -26.92 11.18
CA ARG A 124 -4.76 -28.22 10.49
C ARG A 124 -4.01 -28.26 9.15
N THR A 125 -3.12 -29.23 8.99
CA THR A 125 -2.26 -29.40 7.79
C THR A 125 -2.77 -30.46 6.82
N ALA A 126 -3.26 -31.61 7.30
CA ALA A 126 -3.63 -32.72 6.43
C ALA A 126 -4.73 -32.31 5.43
N GLY A 127 -4.43 -32.45 4.13
CA GLY A 127 -5.36 -32.14 3.03
C GLY A 127 -5.62 -30.64 2.80
N ARG A 128 -4.88 -29.73 3.46
CA ARG A 128 -5.15 -28.29 3.41
C ARG A 128 -5.06 -27.72 2.00
N GLU A 129 -4.00 -28.07 1.27
CA GLU A 129 -3.75 -27.57 -0.09
C GLU A 129 -4.83 -28.01 -1.10
N GLN A 130 -5.48 -29.15 -0.85
CA GLN A 130 -6.55 -29.70 -1.68
C GLN A 130 -7.94 -29.23 -1.23
N THR A 131 -8.03 -28.48 -0.14
CA THR A 131 -9.30 -27.97 0.41
C THR A 131 -9.60 -26.60 -0.18
N PRO A 132 -10.83 -26.34 -0.67
CA PRO A 132 -11.20 -25.02 -1.18
C PRO A 132 -11.02 -23.90 -0.15
N PHE A 133 -10.78 -22.69 -0.66
CA PHE A 133 -10.95 -21.49 0.16
C PHE A 133 -12.45 -21.29 0.44
N LEU A 134 -12.75 -20.89 1.67
CA LEU A 134 -14.05 -20.34 2.10
C LEU A 134 -13.87 -18.82 2.25
N ILE A 135 -14.68 -18.05 1.55
CA ILE A 135 -14.66 -16.58 1.57
C ILE A 135 -15.99 -16.11 2.12
N ARG A 136 -15.96 -15.36 3.22
CA ARG A 136 -17.15 -14.78 3.83
C ARG A 136 -17.26 -13.31 3.48
N LEU A 137 -18.45 -12.89 3.05
CA LEU A 137 -18.80 -11.51 2.75
C LEU A 137 -19.50 -10.84 3.95
N ALA A 138 -19.55 -9.51 3.92
CA ALA A 138 -20.13 -8.69 4.99
C ALA A 138 -21.66 -8.83 5.16
N ASP A 139 -22.34 -9.33 4.12
CA ASP A 139 -23.77 -9.67 4.20
C ASP A 139 -24.00 -11.09 4.80
N GLY A 140 -22.93 -11.81 5.11
CA GLY A 140 -22.96 -13.18 5.63
C GLY A 140 -22.92 -14.27 4.54
N ASP A 141 -22.95 -13.91 3.25
CA ASP A 141 -22.80 -14.88 2.17
C ASP A 141 -21.43 -15.55 2.22
N GLU A 142 -21.38 -16.83 1.83
CA GLU A 142 -20.15 -17.60 1.74
C GLU A 142 -19.94 -18.13 0.32
N LEU A 143 -18.69 -18.04 -0.15
CA LEU A 143 -18.27 -18.46 -1.47
C LEU A 143 -17.10 -19.44 -1.36
N LEU A 144 -17.03 -20.38 -2.29
CA LEU A 144 -15.89 -21.29 -2.41
C LEU A 144 -15.02 -20.90 -3.60
N ALA A 145 -13.70 -21.00 -3.42
CA ALA A 145 -12.72 -20.69 -4.46
C ALA A 145 -11.59 -21.71 -4.50
N ARG A 146 -11.03 -21.95 -5.69
CA ARG A 146 -9.82 -22.77 -5.85
C ARG A 146 -8.54 -22.01 -5.49
N ALA A 147 -8.56 -20.70 -5.70
CA ALA A 147 -7.47 -19.77 -5.44
C ALA A 147 -8.02 -18.37 -5.16
N VAL A 148 -7.23 -17.54 -4.51
CA VAL A 148 -7.55 -16.14 -4.19
C VAL A 148 -6.42 -15.22 -4.62
N ILE A 149 -6.75 -14.20 -5.40
CA ILE A 149 -5.88 -13.08 -5.73
C ILE A 149 -6.37 -11.86 -4.95
N ASP A 150 -5.64 -11.47 -3.92
CA ASP A 150 -5.97 -10.34 -3.07
C ASP A 150 -5.33 -9.06 -3.62
N ALA A 151 -6.13 -8.32 -4.40
CA ALA A 151 -5.78 -7.04 -4.99
C ALA A 151 -6.48 -5.87 -4.25
N SER A 152 -6.81 -6.03 -2.96
CA SER A 152 -7.60 -5.04 -2.20
C SER A 152 -6.85 -3.72 -1.93
N GLY A 153 -5.56 -3.65 -2.26
CA GLY A 153 -4.71 -2.47 -2.10
C GLY A 153 -4.53 -2.06 -0.63
N THR A 154 -4.19 -0.79 -0.41
CA THR A 154 -3.88 -0.20 0.90
C THR A 154 -4.70 1.05 1.22
N TRP A 155 -5.49 1.56 0.26
CA TRP A 155 -6.18 2.85 0.35
C TRP A 155 -7.13 2.94 1.56
N GLY A 156 -7.81 1.85 1.91
CA GLY A 156 -8.73 1.79 3.04
C GLY A 156 -8.08 1.82 4.43
N THR A 157 -6.75 1.78 4.50
CA THR A 157 -5.97 1.67 5.75
C THR A 157 -4.86 2.72 5.80
N PRO A 158 -5.21 4.00 6.01
CA PRO A 158 -4.24 5.08 6.15
C PRO A 158 -3.35 4.91 7.39
N ASN A 159 -2.15 5.47 7.31
CA ASN A 159 -1.26 5.57 8.46
C ASN A 159 -1.81 6.56 9.48
N VAL A 160 -1.58 6.25 10.76
CA VAL A 160 -1.82 7.16 11.88
C VAL A 160 -1.01 8.45 11.73
N LEU A 161 -1.54 9.55 12.29
CA LEU A 161 -0.89 10.85 12.28
C LEU A 161 0.27 10.92 13.29
N GLY A 162 0.11 10.25 14.43
CA GLY A 162 1.06 10.30 15.54
C GLY A 162 2.46 9.76 15.23
N ALA A 163 3.40 10.17 16.07
CA ALA A 163 4.79 9.75 15.98
C ALA A 163 5.01 8.29 16.42
N SER A 164 6.20 7.76 16.14
CA SER A 164 6.61 6.39 16.54
C SER A 164 5.71 5.26 16.02
N GLY A 165 4.94 5.52 14.97
CA GLY A 165 4.02 4.54 14.39
C GLY A 165 2.76 4.29 15.22
N LEU A 166 2.47 5.15 16.21
CA LEU A 166 1.31 5.08 17.09
C LEU A 166 0.34 6.25 16.80
N PRO A 167 -0.96 6.08 17.03
CA PRO A 167 -1.89 7.20 17.05
C PRO A 167 -1.43 8.30 18.02
N ALA A 168 -1.62 9.55 17.63
CA ALA A 168 -1.49 10.67 18.54
C ALA A 168 -2.58 10.57 19.62
N ARG A 169 -2.29 11.09 20.82
CA ARG A 169 -3.30 11.15 21.88
C ARG A 169 -4.47 12.01 21.40
N GLY A 170 -5.71 11.53 21.51
CA GLY A 170 -6.90 12.24 21.03
C GLY A 170 -7.11 12.22 19.51
N GLU A 171 -6.35 11.42 18.74
CA GLU A 171 -6.52 11.32 17.28
C GLU A 171 -7.91 10.85 16.88
N THR A 172 -8.45 9.86 17.59
CA THR A 172 -9.84 9.37 17.40
C THR A 172 -10.87 10.47 17.69
N ASP A 173 -10.69 11.22 18.78
CA ASP A 173 -11.63 12.28 19.19
C ASP A 173 -11.59 13.47 18.22
N ALA A 174 -10.46 13.68 17.55
CA ALA A 174 -10.28 14.73 16.55
C ALA A 174 -10.67 14.32 15.12
N ALA A 175 -11.19 13.09 14.89
CA ALA A 175 -11.42 12.54 13.56
C ALA A 175 -12.23 13.46 12.62
N ALA A 176 -13.17 14.27 13.14
CA ALA A 176 -13.95 15.22 12.35
C ALA A 176 -13.11 16.34 11.69
N PHE A 177 -11.93 16.64 12.25
CA PHE A 177 -11.00 17.66 11.72
C PHE A 177 -9.96 17.06 10.78
N LEU A 178 -9.77 15.74 10.83
CA LEU A 178 -8.79 15.02 10.05
C LEU A 178 -9.36 14.62 8.68
N GLU A 179 -8.51 14.73 7.69
CA GLU A 179 -8.70 14.25 6.33
C GLU A 179 -7.56 13.28 6.06
N HIS A 180 -7.86 12.16 5.41
CA HIS A 180 -6.79 11.34 4.88
C HIS A 180 -6.17 12.00 3.63
N ALA A 181 -5.12 11.40 3.09
CA ALA A 181 -4.38 11.97 1.98
C ALA A 181 -5.27 12.30 0.76
N LEU A 182 -4.90 13.37 0.03
CA LEU A 182 -5.45 13.80 -1.26
C LEU A 182 -6.93 14.26 -1.24
N PRO A 183 -7.35 15.20 -0.37
CA PRO A 183 -8.66 15.84 -0.50
C PRO A 183 -8.74 16.70 -1.78
N ASP A 184 -9.91 16.79 -2.41
CA ASP A 184 -10.15 17.60 -3.61
C ASP A 184 -10.40 19.07 -3.26
N VAL A 185 -9.35 19.73 -2.76
CA VAL A 185 -9.45 21.09 -2.17
C VAL A 185 -9.82 22.18 -3.16
N LEU A 186 -9.70 21.92 -4.46
CA LEU A 186 -10.10 22.86 -5.52
C LEU A 186 -11.49 22.54 -6.09
N GLY A 187 -11.97 21.30 -5.90
CA GLY A 187 -13.27 20.82 -6.35
C GLY A 187 -14.20 20.50 -5.19
N ALA A 188 -14.52 19.21 -5.02
CA ALA A 188 -15.61 18.75 -4.16
C ALA A 188 -15.43 19.09 -2.67
N ASP A 189 -14.19 19.21 -2.19
CA ASP A 189 -13.90 19.52 -0.80
C ASP A 189 -13.65 21.02 -0.54
N ARG A 190 -13.73 21.88 -1.56
CA ARG A 190 -13.35 23.30 -1.46
C ARG A 190 -13.91 24.02 -0.22
N ASP A 191 -15.20 23.88 0.05
CA ASP A 191 -15.90 24.56 1.15
C ASP A 191 -15.33 24.20 2.54
N ARG A 192 -14.68 23.04 2.65
CA ARG A 192 -14.06 22.56 3.90
C ARG A 192 -12.73 23.25 4.19
N PHE A 193 -12.08 23.83 3.17
CA PHE A 193 -10.74 24.41 3.23
C PHE A 193 -10.68 25.90 2.92
N ALA A 194 -11.62 26.43 2.13
CA ALA A 194 -11.65 27.84 1.74
C ALA A 194 -11.80 28.76 2.97
N GLY A 195 -10.90 29.73 3.10
CA GLY A 195 -10.87 30.66 4.24
C GLY A 195 -10.47 30.02 5.56
N ARG A 196 -9.86 28.82 5.53
CA ARG A 196 -9.48 28.03 6.72
C ARG A 196 -7.97 27.86 6.86
N ARG A 197 -7.54 27.56 8.09
CA ARG A 197 -6.16 27.17 8.41
C ARG A 197 -6.00 25.67 8.31
N THR A 198 -5.13 25.22 7.41
CA THR A 198 -4.93 23.80 7.13
C THR A 198 -3.50 23.39 7.46
N LEU A 199 -3.37 22.33 8.27
CA LEU A 199 -2.10 21.64 8.51
C LEU A 199 -2.00 20.42 7.60
N VAL A 200 -0.98 20.35 6.75
CA VAL A 200 -0.65 19.14 5.99
C VAL A 200 0.55 18.47 6.64
N VAL A 201 0.39 17.22 7.08
CA VAL A 201 1.45 16.43 7.72
C VAL A 201 1.92 15.34 6.78
N GLY A 202 3.21 15.34 6.44
CA GLY A 202 3.81 14.34 5.55
C GLY A 202 4.78 14.95 4.54
N ALA A 203 5.67 14.12 4.00
CA ALA A 203 6.74 14.54 3.09
C ALA A 203 6.74 13.80 1.75
N GLY A 204 5.68 13.02 1.46
CA GLY A 204 5.52 12.30 0.19
C GLY A 204 4.80 13.12 -0.88
N HIS A 205 4.67 12.55 -2.08
CA HIS A 205 3.99 13.20 -3.21
C HIS A 205 2.54 13.59 -2.92
N SER A 206 1.82 12.81 -2.11
CA SER A 206 0.46 13.16 -1.69
C SER A 206 0.39 14.48 -0.91
N ALA A 207 1.38 14.71 -0.03
CA ALA A 207 1.47 15.97 0.70
C ALA A 207 1.76 17.12 -0.26
N ALA A 208 2.73 16.94 -1.15
CA ALA A 208 3.17 17.97 -2.07
C ALA A 208 2.05 18.38 -3.07
N ASN A 209 1.29 17.44 -3.62
CA ASN A 209 0.12 17.73 -4.45
C ASN A 209 -0.98 18.50 -3.70
N THR A 210 -1.26 18.09 -2.45
CA THR A 210 -2.26 18.77 -1.61
C THR A 210 -1.82 20.20 -1.30
N LEU A 211 -0.55 20.41 -0.96
CA LEU A 211 0.04 21.71 -0.65
C LEU A 211 -0.02 22.67 -1.84
N LEU A 212 0.29 22.21 -3.05
CA LEU A 212 0.18 23.00 -4.26
C LEU A 212 -1.27 23.43 -4.54
N SER A 213 -2.21 22.50 -4.38
CA SER A 213 -3.64 22.77 -4.58
C SER A 213 -4.19 23.74 -3.52
N LEU A 214 -3.77 23.60 -2.26
CA LEU A 214 -4.12 24.55 -1.19
C LEU A 214 -3.49 25.93 -1.42
N ALA A 215 -2.29 26.01 -1.99
CA ALA A 215 -1.67 27.29 -2.30
C ALA A 215 -2.39 28.01 -3.45
N GLU A 216 -2.92 27.27 -4.42
CA GLU A 216 -3.81 27.82 -5.44
C GLU A 216 -5.13 28.29 -4.84
N LEU A 217 -5.75 27.50 -3.96
CA LEU A 217 -6.94 27.90 -3.22
C LEU A 217 -6.71 29.18 -2.42
N ALA A 218 -5.57 29.30 -1.75
CA ALA A 218 -5.23 30.49 -0.97
C ALA A 218 -5.01 31.76 -1.81
N ALA A 219 -4.63 31.60 -3.08
CA ALA A 219 -4.57 32.73 -4.00
C ALA A 219 -5.97 33.20 -4.43
N ALA A 220 -6.94 32.29 -4.49
CA ALA A 220 -8.32 32.59 -4.88
C ALA A 220 -9.21 33.04 -3.70
N GLU A 221 -8.98 32.51 -2.50
CA GLU A 221 -9.82 32.70 -1.32
C GLU A 221 -9.04 33.29 -0.14
N PRO A 222 -9.13 34.62 0.09
CA PRO A 222 -8.48 35.28 1.20
C PRO A 222 -8.83 34.66 2.56
N GLY A 223 -7.84 34.54 3.44
CA GLY A 223 -8.01 33.92 4.77
C GLY A 223 -7.71 32.42 4.80
N THR A 224 -7.44 31.80 3.65
CA THR A 224 -6.90 30.43 3.60
C THR A 224 -5.42 30.46 3.98
N GLU A 225 -5.04 29.74 5.04
CA GLU A 225 -3.66 29.65 5.51
C GLU A 225 -3.17 28.19 5.42
N VAL A 226 -1.96 27.98 4.92
CA VAL A 226 -1.39 26.65 4.71
C VAL A 226 -0.12 26.47 5.54
N THR A 227 -0.13 25.46 6.39
CA THR A 227 1.03 25.01 7.16
C THR A 227 1.41 23.60 6.74
N TRP A 228 2.68 23.39 6.42
CA TRP A 228 3.27 22.10 6.08
C TRP A 228 4.15 21.62 7.23
N ALA A 229 3.95 20.40 7.70
CA ALA A 229 4.75 19.79 8.74
C ALA A 229 5.44 18.51 8.27
N ILE A 230 6.74 18.41 8.56
CA ILE A 230 7.57 17.24 8.28
C ILE A 230 8.40 16.82 9.50
N ARG A 231 8.62 15.51 9.63
CA ARG A 231 9.47 14.93 10.68
C ARG A 231 10.96 15.20 10.46
N SER A 232 11.39 15.28 9.21
CA SER A 232 12.80 15.53 8.88
C SER A 232 13.20 16.96 9.25
N ALA A 233 14.49 17.17 9.44
CA ALA A 233 15.06 18.51 9.62
C ALA A 233 15.07 19.34 8.32
N SER A 234 14.83 18.69 7.17
CA SER A 234 14.88 19.35 5.85
C SER A 234 13.81 18.78 4.89
N PRO A 235 13.20 19.64 4.06
CA PRO A 235 12.29 19.26 2.98
C PRO A 235 12.99 18.80 1.70
N ALA A 236 14.34 18.78 1.65
CA ALA A 236 15.12 18.53 0.43
C ALA A 236 14.68 17.27 -0.34
N ARG A 237 14.32 16.19 0.38
CA ARG A 237 13.82 14.96 -0.24
C ARG A 237 12.51 15.16 -1.00
N THR A 238 11.59 15.96 -0.46
CA THR A 238 10.28 16.25 -1.07
C THR A 238 10.41 17.19 -2.27
N TYR A 239 11.41 18.08 -2.27
CA TYR A 239 11.71 18.92 -3.42
C TYR A 239 12.32 18.13 -4.60
N GLY A 240 12.86 16.95 -4.34
CA GLY A 240 13.40 16.06 -5.38
C GLY A 240 14.62 16.64 -6.09
N GLY A 241 14.90 16.15 -7.31
CA GLY A 241 16.06 16.54 -8.11
C GLY A 241 15.87 17.80 -8.97
N GLY A 242 14.70 18.44 -8.95
CA GLY A 242 14.37 19.54 -9.86
C GLY A 242 14.49 19.11 -11.33
N ASP A 243 15.21 19.87 -12.15
CA ASP A 243 15.44 19.56 -13.58
C ASP A 243 16.27 18.28 -13.79
N ALA A 244 16.99 17.81 -12.77
CA ALA A 244 17.74 16.55 -12.80
C ALA A 244 16.88 15.33 -12.44
N ASP A 245 15.57 15.53 -12.24
CA ASP A 245 14.64 14.45 -11.93
C ASP A 245 14.30 13.63 -13.18
N ALA A 246 14.41 12.30 -13.06
CA ALA A 246 14.12 11.35 -14.14
C ALA A 246 12.67 11.41 -14.66
N LEU A 247 11.74 11.99 -13.89
CA LEU A 247 10.39 12.34 -14.35
C LEU A 247 10.21 13.86 -14.26
N PRO A 248 10.23 14.59 -15.39
CA PRO A 248 10.14 16.06 -15.40
C PRO A 248 8.94 16.62 -14.62
N ALA A 249 7.79 15.94 -14.68
CA ALA A 249 6.59 16.33 -13.94
C ALA A 249 6.77 16.26 -12.40
N ARG A 250 7.60 15.31 -11.91
CA ARG A 250 7.92 15.15 -10.49
C ARG A 250 8.90 16.21 -10.01
N GLY A 251 9.96 16.46 -10.79
CA GLY A 251 10.90 17.56 -10.52
C GLY A 251 10.21 18.92 -10.46
N ALA A 252 9.32 19.19 -11.42
CA ALA A 252 8.52 20.42 -11.45
C ALA A 252 7.63 20.59 -10.21
N LEU A 253 7.08 19.49 -9.67
CA LEU A 253 6.26 19.50 -8.46
C LEU A 253 7.06 20.01 -7.26
N GLY A 254 8.27 19.47 -7.07
CA GLY A 254 9.16 19.87 -5.98
C GLY A 254 9.63 21.32 -6.08
N SER A 255 10.03 21.76 -7.28
CA SER A 255 10.42 23.16 -7.54
C SER A 255 9.28 24.15 -7.24
N ARG A 256 8.06 23.87 -7.73
CA ARG A 256 6.89 24.71 -7.45
C ARG A 256 6.58 24.77 -5.95
N LEU A 257 6.66 23.64 -5.25
CA LEU A 257 6.42 23.61 -3.81
C LEU A 257 7.44 24.49 -3.06
N ARG A 258 8.72 24.41 -3.45
CA ARG A 258 9.78 25.25 -2.89
C ARG A 258 9.48 26.73 -3.09
N GLU A 259 9.06 27.16 -4.28
CA GLU A 259 8.69 28.56 -4.56
C GLU A 259 7.56 29.06 -3.65
N HIS A 260 6.58 28.21 -3.31
CA HIS A 260 5.51 28.59 -2.38
C HIS A 260 6.00 28.72 -0.94
N VAL A 261 6.94 27.88 -0.51
CA VAL A 261 7.57 27.95 0.81
C VAL A 261 8.48 29.19 0.91
N ASP A 262 9.37 29.40 -0.07
CA ASP A 262 10.31 30.52 -0.10
C ASP A 262 9.59 31.87 -0.18
N ALA A 263 8.43 31.94 -0.85
CA ALA A 263 7.57 33.11 -0.88
C ALA A 263 6.72 33.31 0.39
N GLY A 264 6.82 32.43 1.40
CA GLY A 264 6.05 32.50 2.65
C GLY A 264 4.55 32.18 2.50
N ARG A 265 4.12 31.67 1.34
CA ARG A 265 2.72 31.27 1.08
C ARG A 265 2.36 29.97 1.80
N ILE A 266 3.34 29.11 2.03
CA ILE A 266 3.23 27.90 2.84
C ILE A 266 4.21 28.00 3.99
N ARG A 267 3.73 27.95 5.23
CA ARG A 267 4.59 27.90 6.41
C ARG A 267 5.12 26.47 6.61
N LEU A 268 6.43 26.27 6.53
CA LEU A 268 7.06 24.98 6.77
C LEU A 268 7.48 24.84 8.25
N LEU A 269 7.16 23.69 8.84
CA LEU A 269 7.58 23.24 10.17
C LEU A 269 8.37 21.93 10.04
N THR A 270 9.61 21.92 10.51
CA THR A 270 10.53 20.77 10.46
C THR A 270 10.73 20.16 11.84
N GLY A 271 11.18 18.90 11.92
CA GLY A 271 11.31 18.21 13.21
C GLY A 271 9.97 17.97 13.91
N PHE A 272 8.88 18.02 13.15
CA PHE A 272 7.52 18.08 13.67
C PHE A 272 6.97 16.67 13.87
N SER A 273 6.73 16.29 15.13
CA SER A 273 6.14 15.01 15.51
C SER A 273 4.86 15.23 16.30
N VAL A 274 3.71 14.85 15.74
CA VAL A 274 2.41 15.03 16.40
C VAL A 274 2.33 14.12 17.64
N HIS A 275 2.14 14.74 18.80
CA HIS A 275 2.06 14.05 20.09
C HIS A 275 0.62 13.93 20.59
N ALA A 276 -0.15 15.01 20.47
CA ALA A 276 -1.55 15.04 20.90
C ALA A 276 -2.39 15.96 20.03
N LEU A 277 -3.68 15.66 19.97
CA LEU A 277 -4.72 16.42 19.31
C LEU A 277 -5.83 16.67 20.33
N THR A 278 -6.23 17.93 20.45
CA THR A 278 -7.34 18.32 21.34
C THR A 278 -8.31 19.20 20.55
N PRO A 279 -9.55 18.73 20.30
CA PRO A 279 -10.60 19.59 19.76
C PRO A 279 -10.83 20.83 20.63
N THR A 280 -10.93 22.00 20.00
CA THR A 280 -11.13 23.30 20.67
C THR A 280 -12.06 24.18 19.82
N ASP A 281 -13.29 24.45 20.28
CA ASP A 281 -14.22 25.43 19.68
C ASP A 281 -14.27 25.44 18.14
N GLY A 282 -14.59 24.30 17.54
CA GLY A 282 -14.69 24.15 16.08
C GLY A 282 -13.35 24.10 15.34
N ARG A 283 -12.25 23.97 16.08
CA ARG A 283 -10.87 23.77 15.60
C ARG A 283 -10.20 22.62 16.33
N VAL A 284 -8.94 22.37 16.02
CA VAL A 284 -8.10 21.39 16.72
C VAL A 284 -6.76 22.02 17.09
N ALA A 285 -6.40 21.89 18.37
CA ALA A 285 -5.05 22.17 18.86
C ALA A 285 -4.17 20.93 18.62
N VAL A 286 -3.08 21.12 17.92
CA VAL A 286 -2.08 20.10 17.59
C VAL A 286 -0.86 20.35 18.44
N VAL A 287 -0.60 19.44 19.38
CA VAL A 287 0.60 19.46 20.21
C VAL A 287 1.68 18.65 19.53
N VAL A 288 2.82 19.30 19.36
CA VAL A 288 3.98 18.82 18.65
C VAL A 288 5.07 18.64 19.67
N ARG A 289 5.79 17.52 19.58
CA ARG A 289 7.03 17.33 20.32
C ARG A 289 8.21 17.48 19.40
N HIS A 290 9.08 18.42 19.70
CA HIS A 290 10.36 18.61 19.03
C HIS A 290 11.38 17.57 19.50
N ALA A 291 12.46 17.40 18.73
CA ALA A 291 13.51 16.43 19.04
C ALA A 291 14.25 16.74 20.36
N ASP A 292 14.26 18.00 20.80
CA ASP A 292 14.82 18.45 22.08
C ASP A 292 13.89 18.22 23.28
N GLY A 293 12.70 17.64 23.05
CA GLY A 293 11.70 17.36 24.08
C GLY A 293 10.79 18.53 24.44
N THR A 294 10.94 19.68 23.78
CA THR A 294 10.00 20.80 23.94
C THR A 294 8.69 20.53 23.21
N ASP A 295 7.59 21.03 23.79
CA ASP A 295 6.27 20.94 23.20
C ASP A 295 5.85 22.31 22.64
N GLU A 296 5.33 22.32 21.41
CA GLU A 296 4.72 23.47 20.76
C GLU A 296 3.26 23.14 20.42
N SER A 297 2.37 24.13 20.50
CA SER A 297 0.96 23.96 20.12
C SER A 297 0.59 24.89 18.97
N ILE A 298 -0.05 24.34 17.96
CA ILE A 298 -0.66 25.09 16.86
C ILE A 298 -2.15 24.80 16.79
N THR A 299 -2.97 25.82 16.54
CA THR A 299 -4.41 25.63 16.35
C THR A 299 -4.77 25.79 14.88
N VAL A 300 -5.40 24.77 14.31
CA VAL A 300 -5.82 24.75 12.90
C VAL A 300 -7.29 24.35 12.78
N ASP A 301 -7.90 24.70 11.65
CA ASP A 301 -9.28 24.30 11.37
C ASP A 301 -9.31 22.86 10.85
N ARG A 302 -8.41 22.49 9.92
CA ARG A 302 -8.34 21.14 9.32
C ARG A 302 -6.92 20.58 9.32
N ILE A 303 -6.82 19.24 9.35
CA ILE A 303 -5.56 18.50 9.23
C ILE A 303 -5.67 17.54 8.05
N VAL A 304 -4.69 17.55 7.15
CA VAL A 304 -4.53 16.52 6.12
C VAL A 304 -3.38 15.58 6.53
N ALA A 305 -3.72 14.34 6.84
CA ALA A 305 -2.78 13.28 7.18
C ALA A 305 -2.26 12.61 5.89
N ALA A 306 -1.22 13.19 5.29
CA ALA A 306 -0.51 12.64 4.15
C ALA A 306 0.65 11.71 4.59
N THR A 307 0.36 10.81 5.52
CA THR A 307 1.33 9.95 6.22
C THR A 307 1.51 8.57 5.58
N GLY A 308 0.83 8.30 4.45
CA GLY A 308 0.89 7.04 3.70
C GLY A 308 -0.16 6.03 4.15
N PHE A 309 -0.02 4.78 3.71
CA PHE A 309 -1.00 3.71 3.89
C PHE A 309 -0.31 2.40 4.28
N ARG A 310 -1.09 1.37 4.68
CA ARG A 310 -0.62 0.01 4.99
C ARG A 310 -1.56 -1.04 4.40
N PRO A 311 -1.10 -2.28 4.15
CA PRO A 311 -2.00 -3.38 3.83
C PRO A 311 -2.83 -3.80 5.04
N ASP A 312 -4.05 -4.24 4.78
CA ASP A 312 -4.88 -4.95 5.75
C ASP A 312 -4.85 -6.46 5.47
N HIS A 313 -4.21 -7.23 6.35
CA HIS A 313 -4.15 -8.69 6.28
C HIS A 313 -5.18 -9.38 7.19
N SER A 314 -6.06 -8.62 7.85
CA SER A 314 -7.04 -9.17 8.81
C SER A 314 -7.99 -10.18 8.18
N ILE A 315 -8.42 -9.95 6.93
CA ILE A 315 -9.27 -10.89 6.19
C ILE A 315 -8.60 -12.25 5.95
N ALA A 316 -7.27 -12.32 5.97
CA ALA A 316 -6.48 -13.54 5.79
C ALA A 316 -5.99 -14.13 7.14
N ALA A 317 -6.61 -13.75 8.25
CA ALA A 317 -6.20 -14.15 9.60
C ALA A 317 -6.33 -15.65 9.90
N GLU A 318 -6.92 -16.48 9.04
CA GLU A 318 -6.91 -17.94 9.14
C GLU A 318 -5.99 -18.62 8.11
N LEU A 319 -5.31 -17.84 7.27
CA LEU A 319 -4.37 -18.31 6.27
C LEU A 319 -2.93 -18.33 6.79
N ARG A 320 -2.08 -19.16 6.18
CA ARG A 320 -0.65 -19.28 6.50
C ARG A 320 0.18 -18.35 5.62
N LEU A 321 0.38 -17.10 6.04
CA LEU A 321 1.18 -16.11 5.33
C LEU A 321 2.63 -16.11 5.86
N ASP A 322 3.62 -16.02 4.95
CA ASP A 322 5.02 -15.73 5.30
C ASP A 322 5.34 -14.27 5.03
N LEU A 323 5.07 -13.42 6.02
CA LEU A 323 5.32 -11.99 5.96
C LEU A 323 6.65 -11.64 6.62
N ASP A 324 7.40 -10.74 5.99
CA ASP A 324 8.54 -10.09 6.62
C ASP A 324 8.09 -9.24 7.81
N PRO A 325 8.73 -9.37 8.99
CA PRO A 325 8.28 -8.70 10.22
C PRO A 325 8.41 -7.17 10.19
N ILE A 326 9.24 -6.62 9.31
CA ILE A 326 9.46 -5.17 9.20
C ILE A 326 8.50 -4.60 8.15
N MET A 327 8.55 -5.17 6.95
CA MET A 327 7.87 -4.63 5.77
C MET A 327 6.40 -5.02 5.71
N GLY A 328 6.02 -6.20 6.20
CA GLY A 328 4.68 -6.76 6.00
C GLY A 328 4.37 -7.15 4.54
N ALA A 329 5.41 -7.25 3.71
CA ALA A 329 5.41 -7.91 2.40
C ALA A 329 5.74 -9.39 2.55
N THR A 330 5.67 -10.19 1.48
CA THR A 330 6.21 -11.56 1.51
C THR A 330 7.70 -11.53 1.83
N ARG A 331 8.19 -12.53 2.57
CA ARG A 331 9.62 -12.59 2.95
C ARG A 331 10.56 -12.57 1.75
N ALA A 332 10.17 -13.22 0.64
CA ALA A 332 10.96 -13.25 -0.58
C ALA A 332 11.01 -11.88 -1.29
N LEU A 333 9.89 -11.13 -1.28
CA LEU A 333 9.83 -9.81 -1.92
C LEU A 333 10.48 -8.71 -1.08
N ALA A 334 10.38 -8.78 0.25
CA ALA A 334 10.82 -7.73 1.17
C ALA A 334 12.22 -7.14 0.87
N PRO A 335 13.29 -7.93 0.69
CA PRO A 335 14.60 -7.37 0.38
C PRO A 335 14.65 -6.65 -0.97
N LEU A 336 13.82 -7.04 -1.95
CA LEU A 336 13.81 -6.46 -3.30
C LEU A 336 13.15 -5.09 -3.37
N ILE A 337 12.39 -4.73 -2.33
CA ILE A 337 11.58 -3.50 -2.28
C ILE A 337 11.85 -2.64 -1.04
N ASP A 338 12.89 -2.96 -0.26
CA ASP A 338 13.24 -2.18 0.94
C ASP A 338 13.58 -0.74 0.53
N PRO A 339 12.82 0.28 0.99
CA PRO A 339 13.07 1.67 0.62
C PRO A 339 14.38 2.25 1.18
N ASN A 340 15.09 1.52 2.04
CA ASN A 340 16.45 1.88 2.49
C ASN A 340 17.51 1.49 1.46
N GLU A 341 17.24 0.51 0.59
CA GLU A 341 18.19 -0.04 -0.39
C GLU A 341 17.78 0.28 -1.84
N HIS A 342 16.47 0.41 -2.08
CA HIS A 342 15.90 0.47 -3.43
C HIS A 342 15.01 1.70 -3.65
N SER A 343 14.98 2.14 -4.91
CA SER A 343 14.00 3.09 -5.46
C SER A 343 13.11 2.40 -6.49
N CYS A 344 12.00 3.01 -6.93
CA CYS A 344 11.12 2.36 -7.92
C CYS A 344 11.83 1.89 -9.20
N GLY A 345 12.94 2.52 -9.60
CA GLY A 345 13.67 2.14 -10.82
C GLY A 345 14.70 1.03 -10.62
N THR A 346 14.95 0.62 -9.39
CA THR A 346 15.94 -0.42 -9.06
C THR A 346 15.31 -1.71 -8.55
N VAL A 347 13.97 -1.73 -8.40
CA VAL A 347 13.23 -2.92 -7.98
C VAL A 347 13.23 -3.90 -9.15
N PRO A 348 13.79 -5.11 -8.98
CA PRO A 348 13.75 -6.10 -10.04
C PRO A 348 12.30 -6.52 -10.32
N PRO A 349 11.99 -6.86 -11.57
CA PRO A 349 10.72 -7.51 -11.91
C PRO A 349 10.50 -8.76 -11.04
N HIS A 350 9.27 -8.97 -10.58
CA HIS A 350 8.93 -10.07 -9.66
C HIS A 350 7.49 -10.52 -9.88
N GLY A 351 7.21 -11.78 -9.54
CA GLY A 351 5.96 -12.46 -9.87
C GLY A 351 5.58 -13.53 -8.86
N ALA A 352 5.05 -14.64 -9.34
CA ALA A 352 4.43 -15.68 -8.52
C ALA A 352 5.38 -16.28 -7.47
N ASP A 353 6.68 -16.42 -7.78
CA ASP A 353 7.67 -17.01 -6.87
C ASP A 353 7.93 -16.07 -5.66
N GLU A 354 8.07 -14.76 -5.87
CA GLU A 354 8.28 -13.79 -4.79
C GLU A 354 6.99 -13.51 -3.99
N LEU A 355 5.83 -13.67 -4.62
CA LEU A 355 4.51 -13.41 -4.02
C LEU A 355 3.90 -14.61 -3.31
N ALA A 356 4.55 -15.78 -3.39
CA ALA A 356 4.04 -17.01 -2.80
C ALA A 356 4.04 -16.97 -1.27
N HIS A 357 3.05 -17.66 -0.69
CA HIS A 357 2.94 -17.92 0.73
C HIS A 357 2.87 -19.43 1.01
N PRO A 358 3.09 -19.88 2.26
CA PRO A 358 2.80 -21.25 2.67
C PRO A 358 1.34 -21.67 2.42
N GLU A 359 0.41 -20.71 2.38
CA GLU A 359 -0.96 -20.93 1.92
C GLU A 359 -1.04 -21.00 0.38
N VAL A 360 -0.93 -22.21 -0.17
CA VAL A 360 -0.94 -22.45 -1.62
C VAL A 360 -2.20 -21.90 -2.30
N GLY A 361 -2.04 -21.13 -3.37
CA GLY A 361 -3.14 -20.58 -4.15
C GLY A 361 -3.73 -19.27 -3.59
N TYR A 362 -3.16 -18.72 -2.51
CA TYR A 362 -3.42 -17.34 -2.09
C TYR A 362 -2.24 -16.44 -2.48
N TYR A 363 -2.53 -15.33 -3.14
CA TYR A 363 -1.53 -14.32 -3.53
C TYR A 363 -2.03 -12.92 -3.16
N ALA A 364 -1.28 -12.21 -2.32
CA ALA A 364 -1.44 -10.76 -2.20
C ALA A 364 -0.71 -10.08 -3.36
N VAL A 365 -1.37 -9.19 -4.10
CA VAL A 365 -0.83 -8.53 -5.29
C VAL A 365 -1.03 -7.02 -5.25
N GLY A 366 -0.38 -6.32 -6.17
CA GLY A 366 -0.43 -4.88 -6.28
C GLY A 366 0.22 -4.18 -5.09
N MET A 367 -0.22 -2.96 -4.79
CA MET A 367 0.29 -2.19 -3.65
C MET A 367 0.17 -2.93 -2.30
N LYS A 368 -0.76 -3.90 -2.18
CA LYS A 368 -0.90 -4.70 -0.95
C LYS A 368 0.31 -5.59 -0.71
N SER A 369 0.90 -6.16 -1.76
CA SER A 369 2.08 -7.03 -1.64
C SER A 369 3.34 -6.29 -1.23
N TYR A 370 3.37 -4.97 -1.44
CA TYR A 370 4.51 -4.10 -1.13
C TYR A 370 4.63 -3.74 0.36
N GLY A 371 3.66 -4.13 1.19
CA GLY A 371 3.74 -3.87 2.62
C GLY A 371 3.83 -2.37 2.92
N ARG A 372 4.96 -1.97 3.51
CA ARG A 372 5.26 -0.56 3.86
C ARG A 372 6.10 0.17 2.81
N ALA A 373 6.51 -0.48 1.73
CA ALA A 373 7.27 0.15 0.66
C ALA A 373 6.39 1.17 -0.09
N PRO A 374 6.84 2.42 -0.28
CA PRO A 374 6.08 3.44 -0.97
C PRO A 374 6.26 3.43 -2.51
N THR A 375 7.12 2.55 -3.04
CA THR A 375 7.66 2.58 -4.40
C THR A 375 6.95 1.61 -5.35
N PHE A 376 5.66 1.80 -5.58
CA PHE A 376 4.86 0.90 -6.43
C PHE A 376 4.38 1.58 -7.72
N LEU A 377 4.43 0.85 -8.83
CA LEU A 377 3.92 1.25 -10.13
C LEU A 377 2.82 0.28 -10.58
N MET A 378 1.82 0.79 -11.32
CA MET A 378 0.76 -0.07 -11.88
C MET A 378 1.33 -1.13 -12.82
N ALA A 379 2.32 -0.78 -13.65
CA ALA A 379 3.04 -1.73 -14.50
C ALA A 379 3.62 -2.92 -13.72
N THR A 380 4.17 -2.67 -12.52
CA THR A 380 4.64 -3.76 -11.66
C THR A 380 3.49 -4.65 -11.20
N GLY A 381 2.35 -4.08 -10.81
CA GLY A 381 1.15 -4.85 -10.48
C GLY A 381 0.62 -5.70 -11.62
N TYR A 382 0.69 -5.20 -12.85
CA TYR A 382 0.29 -5.93 -14.06
C TYR A 382 1.20 -7.13 -14.32
N GLU A 383 2.50 -6.95 -14.16
CA GLU A 383 3.45 -8.06 -14.23
C GLU A 383 3.19 -9.12 -13.14
N GLN A 384 2.94 -8.68 -11.90
CA GLN A 384 2.62 -9.60 -10.80
C GLN A 384 1.42 -10.48 -11.14
N VAL A 385 0.31 -9.91 -11.64
CA VAL A 385 -0.89 -10.69 -11.93
C VAL A 385 -0.75 -11.54 -13.19
N ARG A 386 0.00 -11.09 -14.21
CA ARG A 386 0.36 -11.91 -15.37
C ARG A 386 1.06 -13.21 -14.91
N SER A 387 2.10 -13.06 -14.09
CA SER A 387 2.88 -14.17 -13.54
C SER A 387 2.03 -15.09 -12.64
N VAL A 388 1.27 -14.52 -11.70
CA VAL A 388 0.40 -15.29 -10.78
C VAL A 388 -0.67 -16.08 -11.54
N VAL A 389 -1.33 -15.46 -12.52
CA VAL A 389 -2.37 -16.14 -13.31
C VAL A 389 -1.78 -17.26 -14.18
N ALA A 390 -0.56 -17.10 -14.70
CA ALA A 390 0.16 -18.18 -15.37
C ALA A 390 0.44 -19.36 -14.43
N ALA A 391 0.91 -19.10 -13.21
CA ALA A 391 1.13 -20.13 -12.19
C ALA A 391 -0.16 -20.86 -11.81
N LEU A 392 -1.28 -20.13 -11.64
CA LEU A 392 -2.60 -20.72 -11.35
C LEU A 392 -3.18 -21.55 -12.50
N ALA A 393 -2.74 -21.29 -13.74
CA ALA A 393 -3.03 -22.11 -14.90
C ALA A 393 -2.12 -23.35 -15.03
N GLY A 394 -1.11 -23.49 -14.14
CA GLY A 394 -0.12 -24.56 -14.18
C GLY A 394 1.04 -24.31 -15.15
N ASP A 395 1.10 -23.13 -15.76
CA ASP A 395 2.12 -22.72 -16.73
C ASP A 395 3.26 -21.97 -16.02
N TRP A 396 4.11 -22.75 -15.35
CA TRP A 396 5.21 -22.21 -14.55
C TRP A 396 6.34 -21.59 -15.37
N ASP A 397 6.50 -22.02 -16.63
CA ASP A 397 7.49 -21.43 -17.53
C ASP A 397 7.07 -19.99 -17.87
N ALA A 398 5.80 -19.76 -18.27
CA ALA A 398 5.32 -18.40 -18.48
C ALA A 398 5.24 -17.58 -17.19
N ALA A 399 4.97 -18.21 -16.03
CA ALA A 399 4.96 -17.53 -14.75
C ALA A 399 6.33 -16.94 -14.40
N ARG A 400 7.42 -17.67 -14.72
CA ARG A 400 8.81 -17.26 -14.42
C ARG A 400 9.45 -16.40 -15.50
N ASP A 401 8.87 -16.37 -16.70
CA ASP A 401 9.26 -15.43 -17.76
C ASP A 401 8.72 -14.04 -17.41
N VAL A 402 9.50 -13.24 -16.66
CA VAL A 402 9.05 -11.92 -16.16
C VAL A 402 9.17 -10.86 -17.26
N GLN A 403 8.06 -10.17 -17.55
CA GLN A 403 7.90 -9.30 -18.73
C GLN A 403 7.67 -7.82 -18.35
N LEU A 404 8.45 -7.30 -17.39
CA LEU A 404 8.37 -5.90 -17.00
C LEU A 404 9.41 -5.07 -17.76
N ASP A 405 8.94 -4.26 -18.70
CA ASP A 405 9.75 -3.25 -19.38
C ASP A 405 9.52 -1.88 -18.71
N LEU A 406 10.54 -1.40 -18.00
CA LEU A 406 10.59 -0.05 -17.43
C LEU A 406 11.86 0.64 -17.90
N PRO A 407 11.82 1.94 -18.22
CA PRO A 407 13.04 2.66 -18.58
C PRO A 407 14.02 2.63 -17.40
N GLU A 408 15.31 2.37 -17.69
CA GLU A 408 16.40 2.29 -16.69
C GLU A 408 16.46 3.54 -15.78
N THR A 409 15.91 4.67 -16.24
CA THR A 409 15.78 5.89 -15.45
C THR A 409 14.60 5.82 -14.46
N GLY A 410 14.84 5.26 -13.27
CA GLY A 410 14.42 5.84 -11.99
C GLY A 410 13.01 6.46 -11.87
N VAL A 411 11.95 5.73 -12.22
CA VAL A 411 10.54 6.21 -12.20
C VAL A 411 10.07 6.72 -10.82
N CYS A 412 10.77 6.43 -9.71
CA CYS A 412 10.56 7.08 -8.40
C CYS A 412 11.86 7.24 -7.57
N ASN A 413 12.95 7.75 -8.16
CA ASN A 413 14.11 8.06 -7.32
C ASN A 413 13.80 9.26 -6.38
N SER A 414 13.85 9.03 -5.07
CA SER A 414 13.74 10.09 -4.05
C SER A 414 15.03 10.24 -3.25
N ASN A 415 16.18 9.81 -3.81
CA ASN A 415 17.49 9.95 -3.19
C ASN A 415 18.37 10.90 -4.01
N PRO A 416 18.59 12.16 -3.57
CA PRO A 416 19.54 13.08 -4.20
C PRO A 416 20.98 12.88 -3.70
N ALA A 417 21.22 11.99 -2.73
CA ALA A 417 22.53 11.80 -2.13
C ALA A 417 23.19 10.53 -2.64
N ASP A 418 23.59 10.53 -3.92
CA ASP A 418 24.69 9.67 -4.43
C ASP A 418 25.12 9.97 -5.89
N SER A 419 24.50 10.93 -6.57
CA SER A 419 24.94 11.35 -7.92
C SER A 419 26.10 12.36 -7.91
N THR A 420 27.10 12.14 -7.04
CA THR A 420 28.45 12.71 -7.19
C THR A 420 29.50 11.65 -6.89
N GLY A 421 29.60 10.65 -7.77
CA GLY A 421 30.68 9.67 -7.80
C GLY A 421 31.15 9.53 -9.25
N SER A 422 32.25 10.20 -9.57
CA SER A 422 32.90 10.21 -10.89
C SER A 422 33.12 8.82 -11.50
N ASP A 423 32.94 8.73 -12.82
CA ASP A 423 33.58 7.74 -13.67
C ASP A 423 35.07 7.57 -13.28
N SER A 424 35.41 6.41 -12.71
CA SER A 424 36.77 5.90 -12.73
C SER A 424 36.74 4.38 -12.68
N CYS A 425 36.90 3.81 -13.87
CA CYS A 425 37.22 2.42 -14.11
C CYS A 425 38.55 2.05 -13.40
N CYS A 426 38.64 0.78 -12.96
CA CYS A 426 39.81 0.07 -12.42
C CYS A 426 40.07 0.12 -10.89
N GLY A 427 39.61 -0.93 -10.19
CA GLY A 427 40.10 -1.37 -8.87
C GLY A 427 39.85 -2.89 -8.69
N PRO A 428 40.73 -3.66 -8.03
CA PRO A 428 40.72 -5.12 -8.10
C PRO A 428 39.62 -5.77 -7.25
N ALA A 429 39.14 -6.92 -7.72
CA ALA A 429 38.05 -7.71 -7.13
C ALA A 429 38.34 -8.16 -5.67
N PRO A 430 37.37 -8.09 -4.74
CA PRO A 430 37.53 -8.65 -3.40
C PRO A 430 37.41 -10.18 -3.42
N ALA A 431 38.28 -10.83 -2.65
CA ALA A 431 38.34 -12.26 -2.45
C ALA A 431 37.15 -12.79 -1.63
N ALA A 432 36.65 -13.97 -2.00
CA ALA A 432 35.58 -14.67 -1.32
C ALA A 432 36.00 -15.17 0.06
N GLU A 433 35.23 -14.82 1.10
CA GLU A 433 35.29 -15.47 2.41
C GLU A 433 34.14 -16.48 2.58
N THR A 434 34.52 -17.66 3.07
CA THR A 434 33.67 -18.81 3.32
C THR A 434 32.81 -18.63 4.57
N ALA A 435 31.49 -18.51 4.39
CA ALA A 435 30.53 -18.62 5.50
C ALA A 435 30.36 -20.09 5.92
N GLY A 436 30.68 -20.38 7.19
CA GLY A 436 30.55 -21.71 7.79
C GLY A 436 29.10 -22.16 7.94
N LYS A 437 28.84 -23.41 7.57
CA LYS A 437 27.58 -24.12 7.82
C LYS A 437 27.49 -24.54 9.29
N GLY A 438 26.49 -24.04 10.00
CA GLY A 438 26.07 -24.52 11.33
C GLY A 438 24.91 -25.52 11.24
N LEU A 439 24.94 -26.54 12.10
CA LEU A 439 24.19 -27.80 12.02
C LEU A 439 22.68 -27.71 12.27
N ALA A 440 21.96 -28.56 11.53
CA ALA A 440 20.58 -28.93 11.77
C ALA A 440 20.41 -29.67 13.11
N THR A 441 19.49 -29.21 13.96
CA THR A 441 18.95 -30.00 15.05
C THR A 441 17.49 -30.35 14.73
N GLY A 442 17.32 -31.52 14.11
CA GLY A 442 16.03 -32.15 13.98
C GLY A 442 15.42 -32.39 15.36
N ILE A 443 14.19 -31.91 15.54
CA ILE A 443 13.30 -32.37 16.59
C ILE A 443 12.00 -32.79 15.91
N SER A 444 11.94 -34.08 15.60
CA SER A 444 10.71 -34.78 15.25
C SER A 444 10.01 -35.14 16.56
N GLY A 445 8.83 -34.55 16.82
CA GLY A 445 8.09 -34.87 18.05
C GLY A 445 6.66 -34.35 18.00
N GLY A 446 5.72 -35.25 17.71
CA GLY A 446 4.28 -34.98 17.88
C GLY A 446 3.93 -34.88 19.36
N LEU A 447 3.30 -33.77 19.75
CA LEU A 447 2.78 -33.51 21.08
C LEU A 447 1.48 -32.69 20.97
N LEU A 448 0.42 -33.31 20.47
CA LEU A 448 -0.95 -32.82 20.66
C LEU A 448 -1.87 -34.00 20.96
N SER A 449 -1.62 -34.64 22.11
CA SER A 449 -2.58 -35.56 22.73
C SER A 449 -2.31 -35.66 24.25
N ALA A 450 -2.77 -34.67 25.01
CA ALA A 450 -3.32 -34.80 26.37
C ALA A 450 -3.66 -33.41 26.96
N PRO A 451 -4.75 -33.28 27.74
CA PRO A 451 -5.23 -31.98 28.23
C PRO A 451 -4.39 -31.46 29.41
N LEU A 452 -4.15 -30.15 29.42
CA LEU A 452 -3.46 -29.45 30.51
C LEU A 452 -4.44 -29.15 31.66
N ASN A 453 -4.07 -29.54 32.87
CA ASN A 453 -4.73 -29.12 34.10
C ASN A 453 -4.43 -27.64 34.37
N LEU A 454 -5.47 -26.84 34.55
CA LEU A 454 -5.40 -25.43 34.94
C LEU A 454 -5.10 -25.31 36.45
N ILE A 455 -4.11 -24.49 36.81
CA ILE A 455 -3.88 -24.05 38.19
C ILE A 455 -4.48 -22.64 38.31
N SER A 456 -5.45 -22.48 39.22
CA SER A 456 -5.99 -21.16 39.60
C SER A 456 -4.98 -20.36 40.41
N LEU A 457 -4.82 -19.09 40.05
CA LEU A 457 -4.14 -18.08 40.85
C LEU A 457 -5.20 -17.30 41.64
N ASP A 458 -5.22 -17.46 42.97
CA ASP A 458 -5.94 -16.57 43.87
C ASP A 458 -4.98 -15.67 44.65
N ALA A 459 -5.50 -14.49 44.97
CA ALA A 459 -4.83 -13.24 45.28
C ALA A 459 -4.22 -13.10 46.69
N ALA A 460 -3.03 -12.47 46.74
CA ALA A 460 -2.59 -11.34 47.59
C ALA A 460 -2.77 -11.38 49.15
N PRO A 461 -2.25 -10.40 49.92
CA PRO A 461 -1.08 -10.62 50.77
C PRO A 461 -1.30 -10.36 52.28
N ALA A 462 -0.46 -10.96 53.13
CA ALA A 462 -0.17 -10.53 54.51
C ALA A 462 1.16 -11.20 54.89
N GLY A 463 2.23 -10.52 55.28
CA GLY A 463 2.32 -9.68 56.48
C GLY A 463 3.11 -10.47 57.54
N GLY A 464 4.26 -9.96 57.97
CA GLY A 464 4.89 -10.34 59.25
C GLY A 464 6.19 -11.13 59.17
N GLN A 465 7.31 -10.41 59.36
CA GLN A 465 8.47 -10.70 60.23
C GLN A 465 8.91 -12.18 60.37
N THR A 466 10.17 -12.55 60.15
CA THR A 466 11.27 -12.34 61.13
C THR A 466 12.57 -12.98 60.59
N GLY A 467 13.72 -12.37 60.91
CA GLY A 467 14.90 -13.12 61.34
C GLY A 467 16.00 -13.46 60.33
N GLY A 468 17.09 -12.67 60.37
CA GLY A 468 18.35 -13.23 60.85
C GLY A 468 19.48 -13.50 59.85
N CYS A 469 20.44 -12.56 59.82
CA CYS A 469 21.91 -12.70 59.80
C CYS A 469 22.64 -13.71 58.89
N CYS A 470 23.45 -13.12 58.01
CA CYS A 470 24.89 -13.36 57.77
C CYS A 470 25.45 -14.79 57.77
N GLY A 471 25.98 -15.16 56.60
CA GLY A 471 27.43 -15.35 56.45
C GLY A 471 27.95 -16.78 56.37
N SER A 472 28.34 -17.19 55.17
CA SER A 472 29.65 -17.76 54.83
C SER A 472 29.86 -17.68 53.32
#